data_AF-A0A5D9C0V3-F1
#
_entry.id   AF-A0A5D9C0V3-F1
#
_cell.length_a   1.000
_cell.length_b   1.000
_cell.length_c   1.000
_cell.angle_alpha   90.00
_cell.angle_beta   90.00
_cell.angle_gamma   90.00
#
_symmetry.space_group_name_H-M   'P 1'
#
loop_
_entity.id
_entity.type
_entity.pdbx_description
1 polymer ?
#
loop_
_entity_poly.entity_id
_entity_poly.type
_entity_poly.pdbx_seq_one_letter_code
_entity_poly.pdbx_strand_id
1 'polypeptide(L)'
;MTVSLSGLSTSLSTLLGQSSGSAATEGVPALTYSKTGKSSSATAAPSPNGVTISAAAKAAAADVADNAKEFATVGKETRVALDAAKKAGKGADLSELSGRALAAMVLDKSDQFSAGERAAAKKQLNQRTRNDFMSTVGSSASLTSLANYNQLMISDYDSMSVEEREVRGWTAQTRSQAAAFVATASNTSTSSLFDLLNQQD
;
A
#
# COMPACT_ATOMS: atom_id res chain seq x y z
N MET A 1 51.32 0.99 17.19
CA MET A 1 50.42 0.02 16.53
C MET A 1 49.21 0.78 16.01
N THR A 2 49.20 1.09 14.72
CA THR A 2 48.14 1.86 14.05
C THR A 2 47.35 0.91 13.18
N VAL A 3 46.07 0.72 13.46
CA VAL A 3 45.17 -0.07 12.61
C VAL A 3 44.27 0.90 11.85
N SER A 4 44.45 0.91 10.54
CA SER A 4 43.68 1.67 9.55
C SER A 4 42.32 0.98 9.35
N LEU A 5 41.21 1.71 9.51
CA LEU A 5 39.88 1.26 9.09
C LEU A 5 39.63 1.77 7.68
N SER A 6 39.96 0.94 6.70
CA SER A 6 39.62 1.16 5.29
C SER A 6 38.65 0.09 4.83
N GLY A 7 37.46 0.51 4.39
CA GLY A 7 36.66 -0.25 3.42
C GLY A 7 35.42 -0.94 3.97
N LEU A 8 34.26 -0.30 3.78
CA LEU A 8 33.03 -1.01 3.43
C LEU A 8 32.09 -0.10 2.62
N SER A 9 32.52 0.29 1.43
CA SER A 9 31.62 0.83 0.41
C SER A 9 31.03 -0.34 -0.38
N THR A 10 29.87 -0.85 0.06
CA THR A 10 29.12 -1.84 -0.73
C THR A 10 28.17 -1.09 -1.66
N SER A 11 28.59 -0.91 -2.90
CA SER A 11 27.81 -0.29 -3.97
C SER A 11 26.59 -1.15 -4.32
N LEU A 12 25.40 -0.60 -4.15
CA LEU A 12 24.10 -1.18 -4.51
C LEU A 12 23.81 -0.97 -6.01
N SER A 13 24.63 -1.55 -6.88
CA SER A 13 24.58 -1.27 -8.33
C SER A 13 24.59 -2.51 -9.20
N THR A 14 23.69 -3.49 -8.97
CA THR A 14 23.46 -4.58 -9.94
C THR A 14 22.04 -5.14 -9.88
N LEU A 15 21.03 -4.45 -10.42
CA LEU A 15 19.78 -5.15 -10.78
C LEU A 15 18.98 -4.62 -11.97
N LEU A 16 19.44 -3.64 -12.75
CA LEU A 16 18.64 -3.18 -13.91
C LEU A 16 19.46 -3.24 -15.20
N GLY A 17 19.55 -4.46 -15.74
CA GLY A 17 19.85 -4.68 -17.15
C GLY A 17 18.59 -5.14 -17.88
N GLN A 18 18.29 -4.45 -18.99
CA GLN A 18 17.50 -4.92 -20.13
C GLN A 18 16.03 -4.50 -20.21
N SER A 19 15.76 -3.38 -20.90
CA SER A 19 14.77 -3.35 -21.98
C SER A 19 15.06 -2.19 -22.93
N SER A 20 15.01 -2.49 -24.23
CA SER A 20 15.36 -1.65 -25.36
C SER A 20 14.13 -0.88 -25.87
N GLY A 21 14.30 0.43 -26.04
CA GLY A 21 13.73 1.30 -27.09
C GLY A 21 12.25 1.20 -27.51
N SER A 22 11.51 2.29 -27.31
CA SER A 22 11.18 3.23 -28.41
C SER A 22 10.48 4.49 -27.88
N ALA A 23 10.76 5.59 -28.56
CA ALA A 23 10.51 6.98 -28.17
C ALA A 23 9.08 7.47 -28.41
N ALA A 24 8.64 8.46 -27.62
CA ALA A 24 8.02 9.69 -28.09
C ALA A 24 7.99 10.72 -26.95
N THR A 25 8.64 11.86 -27.20
CA THR A 25 8.57 13.10 -26.42
C THR A 25 7.19 13.74 -26.56
N GLU A 26 6.54 14.08 -25.44
CA GLU A 26 5.60 15.20 -25.35
C GLU A 26 5.36 15.58 -23.88
N GLY A 27 5.10 16.86 -23.65
CA GLY A 27 5.39 17.59 -22.41
C GLY A 27 4.69 17.13 -21.14
N VAL A 28 5.34 17.45 -20.02
CA VAL A 28 4.85 17.31 -18.65
C VAL A 28 3.62 18.19 -18.40
N PRO A 29 2.55 17.65 -17.79
CA PRO A 29 1.69 18.45 -16.92
C PRO A 29 1.96 18.09 -15.45
N ALA A 30 2.39 19.09 -14.69
CA ALA A 30 2.46 19.05 -13.24
C ALA A 30 1.08 18.70 -12.65
N LEU A 31 1.03 17.67 -11.80
CA LEU A 31 -0.19 17.34 -11.06
C LEU A 31 -0.38 18.35 -9.92
N THR A 32 -1.07 19.44 -10.25
CA THR A 32 -1.69 20.35 -9.28
C THR A 32 -2.97 19.70 -8.76
N TYR A 33 -3.12 19.68 -7.44
CA TYR A 33 -4.33 19.24 -6.77
C TYR A 33 -5.46 20.23 -7.09
N SER A 34 -6.49 19.79 -7.82
CA SER A 34 -7.74 20.54 -7.93
C SER A 34 -8.95 19.64 -8.17
N LYS A 35 -9.97 19.97 -7.39
CA LYS A 35 -11.30 19.41 -7.26
C LYS A 35 -12.17 19.64 -8.51
N THR A 36 -12.94 18.61 -8.86
CA THR A 36 -14.15 18.58 -9.72
C THR A 36 -13.99 18.84 -11.24
N GLY A 37 -14.29 17.79 -12.04
CA GLY A 37 -15.21 17.93 -13.20
C GLY A 37 -14.74 17.52 -14.60
N LYS A 38 -15.21 16.32 -15.01
CA LYS A 38 -15.77 15.95 -16.34
C LYS A 38 -14.85 15.51 -17.51
N SER A 39 -15.41 14.56 -18.27
CA SER A 39 -14.81 13.52 -19.13
C SER A 39 -15.26 13.64 -20.59
N SER A 40 -14.57 12.97 -21.53
CA SER A 40 -15.08 12.37 -22.77
C SER A 40 -13.99 11.46 -23.39
N SER A 41 -14.23 10.36 -24.14
CA SER A 41 -15.03 9.14 -24.03
C SER A 41 -15.01 8.46 -25.41
N ALA A 42 -14.80 7.14 -25.45
CA ALA A 42 -15.63 6.18 -26.20
C ALA A 42 -15.40 4.81 -25.54
N THR A 43 -16.38 4.08 -25.00
CA THR A 43 -17.64 3.66 -25.63
C THR A 43 -18.77 3.49 -24.58
N ALA A 44 -19.99 3.91 -24.97
CA ALA A 44 -21.32 3.69 -24.38
C ALA A 44 -21.60 4.17 -22.92
N ALA A 45 -22.63 5.02 -22.80
CA ALA A 45 -22.86 5.96 -21.71
C ALA A 45 -23.57 5.41 -20.45
N PRO A 46 -23.18 5.94 -19.26
CA PRO A 46 -24.10 6.36 -18.21
C PRO A 46 -24.01 7.88 -17.93
N SER A 47 -25.07 8.40 -17.31
CA SER A 47 -25.36 9.82 -16.97
C SER A 47 -24.16 10.69 -16.52
N PRO A 48 -24.08 11.98 -16.91
CA PRO A 48 -22.83 12.73 -16.93
C PRO A 48 -22.49 13.45 -15.60
N ASN A 49 -23.12 13.02 -14.49
CA ASN A 49 -22.90 13.55 -13.13
C ASN A 49 -22.61 12.43 -12.09
N GLY A 50 -22.27 11.22 -12.53
CA GLY A 50 -21.94 10.12 -11.62
C GLY A 50 -20.50 10.20 -11.13
N VAL A 51 -20.28 10.61 -9.87
CA VAL A 51 -19.01 10.37 -9.18
C VAL A 51 -18.85 8.85 -9.04
N THR A 52 -17.94 8.25 -9.79
CA THR A 52 -17.59 6.84 -9.60
C THR A 52 -16.62 6.74 -8.41
N ILE A 53 -17.06 6.09 -7.32
CA ILE A 53 -16.20 5.80 -6.17
C ILE A 53 -15.28 4.64 -6.57
N SER A 54 -13.96 4.84 -6.48
CA SER A 54 -12.97 3.81 -6.80
C SER A 54 -13.05 2.62 -5.82
N ALA A 55 -12.64 1.43 -6.26
CA ALA A 55 -12.59 0.25 -5.39
C ALA A 55 -11.72 0.47 -4.14
N ALA A 56 -10.62 1.22 -4.28
CA ALA A 56 -9.77 1.61 -3.16
C ALA A 56 -10.51 2.52 -2.16
N ALA A 57 -11.29 3.49 -2.64
CA ALA A 57 -12.08 4.34 -1.77
C ALA A 57 -13.21 3.57 -1.06
N LYS A 58 -13.82 2.58 -1.72
CA LYS A 58 -14.79 1.68 -1.10
C LYS A 58 -14.15 0.79 -0.03
N ALA A 59 -12.98 0.23 -0.32
CA ALA A 59 -12.22 -0.57 0.64
C ALA A 59 -11.84 0.24 1.89
N ALA A 60 -11.38 1.48 1.71
CA ALA A 60 -11.07 2.38 2.82
C ALA A 60 -12.31 2.73 3.67
N ALA A 61 -13.47 2.94 3.04
CA ALA A 61 -14.72 3.14 3.76
C ALA A 61 -15.14 1.88 4.54
N ALA A 62 -14.94 0.69 3.94
CA ALA A 62 -15.18 -0.58 4.59
C ALA A 62 -14.21 -0.81 5.76
N ASP A 63 -12.94 -0.41 5.64
CA ASP A 63 -11.95 -0.49 6.73
C ASP A 63 -12.41 0.29 7.96
N VAL A 64 -12.88 1.53 7.77
CA VAL A 64 -13.41 2.35 8.87
C VAL A 64 -14.61 1.67 9.54
N ALA A 65 -15.55 1.14 8.73
CA ALA A 65 -16.75 0.48 9.25
C ALA A 65 -16.42 -0.83 9.98
N ASP A 66 -15.48 -1.61 9.46
CA ASP A 66 -15.15 -2.93 10.00
C ASP A 66 -14.18 -2.86 11.18
N ASN A 67 -13.36 -1.81 11.29
CA ASN A 67 -12.49 -1.58 12.45
C ASN A 67 -13.28 -1.39 13.75
N ALA A 68 -14.52 -0.90 13.68
CA ALA A 68 -15.41 -0.77 14.84
C ALA A 68 -16.10 -2.09 15.27
N LYS A 69 -15.98 -3.16 14.47
CA LYS A 69 -16.70 -4.43 14.69
C LYS A 69 -15.82 -5.48 15.36
N GLU A 70 -16.45 -6.57 15.82
CA GLU A 70 -15.73 -7.79 16.22
C GLU A 70 -15.28 -8.59 14.99
N PHE A 71 -14.10 -9.21 15.06
CA PHE A 71 -13.52 -9.94 13.92
C PHE A 71 -14.41 -11.09 13.42
N ALA A 72 -15.04 -11.82 14.35
CA ALA A 72 -15.99 -12.88 14.01
C ALA A 72 -17.24 -12.36 13.29
N THR A 73 -17.69 -11.14 13.63
CA THR A 73 -18.81 -10.48 12.94
C THR A 73 -18.41 -10.12 11.51
N VAL A 74 -17.23 -9.53 11.33
CA VAL A 74 -16.69 -9.19 10.00
C VAL A 74 -16.61 -10.44 9.10
N GLY A 75 -16.15 -11.57 9.64
CA GLY A 75 -16.10 -12.84 8.89
C GLY A 75 -17.48 -13.32 8.42
N LYS A 76 -18.50 -13.26 9.28
CA LYS A 76 -19.88 -13.63 8.93
C LYS A 76 -20.48 -12.71 7.87
N GLU A 77 -20.32 -11.40 8.03
CA GLU A 77 -20.80 -10.40 7.06
C GLU A 77 -20.11 -10.58 5.70
N THR A 78 -18.81 -10.85 5.70
CA THR A 78 -18.03 -11.12 4.49
C THR A 78 -18.56 -12.36 3.76
N ARG A 79 -18.86 -13.44 4.48
CA ARG A 79 -19.46 -14.64 3.88
C ARG A 79 -20.81 -14.34 3.23
N VAL A 80 -21.69 -13.62 3.93
CA VAL A 80 -23.00 -13.21 3.42
C VAL A 80 -22.86 -12.37 2.15
N ALA A 81 -21.92 -11.41 2.13
CA ALA A 81 -21.64 -10.58 0.96
C ALA A 81 -21.15 -11.42 -0.25
N LEU A 82 -20.24 -12.38 -0.02
CA LEU A 82 -19.76 -13.28 -1.06
C LEU A 82 -20.88 -14.17 -1.62
N ASP A 83 -21.74 -14.70 -0.76
CA ASP A 83 -22.88 -15.53 -1.19
C ASP A 83 -23.92 -14.73 -1.98
N ALA A 84 -24.16 -13.48 -1.59
CA ALA A 84 -25.02 -12.56 -2.34
C ALA A 84 -24.43 -12.26 -3.74
N ALA A 85 -23.12 -12.03 -3.83
CA ALA A 85 -22.44 -11.80 -5.11
C ALA A 85 -22.56 -13.03 -6.03
N LYS A 86 -22.31 -14.23 -5.51
CA LYS A 86 -22.45 -15.49 -6.26
C LYS A 86 -23.88 -15.71 -6.75
N LYS A 87 -24.89 -15.50 -5.90
CA LYS A 87 -26.32 -15.60 -6.28
C LYS A 87 -26.70 -14.60 -7.37
N ALA A 88 -26.10 -13.42 -7.35
CA ALA A 88 -26.29 -12.40 -8.38
C ALA A 88 -25.53 -12.71 -9.70
N GLY A 89 -24.84 -13.86 -9.80
CA GLY A 89 -24.02 -14.21 -10.96
C GLY A 89 -22.78 -13.33 -11.12
N LYS A 90 -22.40 -12.58 -10.09
CA LYS A 90 -21.21 -11.72 -10.10
C LYS A 90 -20.04 -12.47 -9.50
N GLY A 91 -18.86 -12.33 -10.10
CA GLY A 91 -17.62 -12.68 -9.42
C GLY A 91 -17.49 -11.86 -8.14
N ALA A 92 -17.06 -12.47 -7.04
CA ALA A 92 -16.81 -11.74 -5.80
C ALA A 92 -15.64 -10.76 -6.03
N ASP A 93 -15.93 -9.47 -6.06
CA ASP A 93 -14.89 -8.45 -6.15
C ASP A 93 -14.24 -8.24 -4.78
N LEU A 94 -13.09 -8.87 -4.59
CA LEU A 94 -12.31 -8.76 -3.35
C LEU A 94 -11.63 -7.38 -3.23
N SER A 95 -11.58 -6.59 -4.30
CA SER A 95 -10.90 -5.30 -4.30
C SER A 95 -11.66 -4.22 -3.53
N GLU A 96 -12.96 -4.42 -3.29
CA GLU A 96 -13.80 -3.50 -2.50
C GLU A 96 -13.90 -3.88 -1.01
N LEU A 97 -13.44 -5.09 -0.62
CA LEU A 97 -13.50 -5.56 0.77
C LEU A 97 -12.51 -4.82 1.67
N SER A 98 -12.81 -4.67 2.96
CA SER A 98 -11.83 -4.14 3.93
C SER A 98 -10.62 -5.09 4.07
N GLY A 99 -9.47 -4.56 4.47
CA GLY A 99 -8.31 -5.36 4.87
C GLY A 99 -8.64 -6.34 5.99
N ARG A 100 -9.51 -5.93 6.92
CA ARG A 100 -10.02 -6.79 8.00
C ARG A 100 -10.92 -7.92 7.50
N ALA A 101 -11.79 -7.67 6.52
CA ALA A 101 -12.59 -8.70 5.85
C ALA A 101 -11.72 -9.70 5.10
N LEU A 102 -10.70 -9.22 4.37
CA LEU A 102 -9.74 -10.09 3.72
C LEU A 102 -8.95 -10.91 4.75
N ALA A 103 -8.57 -10.35 5.88
CA ALA A 103 -7.92 -11.09 6.96
C ALA A 103 -8.84 -12.16 7.57
N ALA A 104 -10.13 -11.86 7.75
CA ALA A 104 -11.14 -12.82 8.19
C ALA A 104 -11.29 -14.00 7.21
N MET A 105 -11.23 -13.73 5.90
CA MET A 105 -11.19 -14.77 4.88
C MET A 105 -9.92 -15.62 4.97
N VAL A 106 -8.75 -15.00 5.19
CA VAL A 106 -7.47 -15.74 5.22
C VAL A 106 -7.34 -16.61 6.47
N LEU A 107 -7.66 -16.08 7.65
CA LEU A 107 -7.57 -16.82 8.91
C LEU A 107 -8.69 -17.84 9.06
N ASP A 108 -9.87 -17.57 8.49
CA ASP A 108 -11.00 -18.48 8.44
C ASP A 108 -11.29 -19.20 9.76
N LYS A 109 -11.33 -18.44 10.87
CA LYS A 109 -11.56 -18.96 12.24
C LYS A 109 -12.89 -19.72 12.42
N SER A 110 -13.72 -19.80 11.38
CA SER A 110 -15.05 -20.42 11.40
C SER A 110 -15.24 -21.45 10.28
N ASP A 111 -14.20 -21.82 9.53
CA ASP A 111 -14.22 -22.78 8.43
C ASP A 111 -15.33 -22.50 7.38
N GLN A 112 -15.55 -21.21 7.07
CA GLN A 112 -16.58 -20.73 6.15
C GLN A 112 -16.03 -20.39 4.75
N PHE A 113 -14.71 -20.41 4.57
CA PHE A 113 -14.07 -20.02 3.31
C PHE A 113 -13.31 -21.19 2.68
N SER A 114 -13.56 -21.41 1.39
CA SER A 114 -12.83 -22.42 0.63
C SER A 114 -11.35 -22.05 0.48
N ALA A 115 -10.47 -23.03 0.29
CA ALA A 115 -9.04 -22.79 0.10
C ALA A 115 -8.74 -21.78 -1.04
N GLY A 116 -9.53 -21.82 -2.12
CA GLY A 116 -9.43 -20.87 -3.22
C GLY A 116 -9.77 -19.44 -2.83
N GLU A 117 -10.81 -19.24 -2.00
CA GLU A 117 -11.20 -17.93 -1.47
C GLU A 117 -10.13 -17.37 -0.53
N ARG A 118 -9.56 -18.20 0.35
CA ARG A 118 -8.48 -17.79 1.25
C ARG A 118 -7.23 -17.37 0.47
N ALA A 119 -6.86 -18.15 -0.54
CA ALA A 119 -5.72 -17.82 -1.42
C ALA A 119 -5.95 -16.53 -2.20
N ALA A 120 -7.16 -16.32 -2.72
CA ALA A 120 -7.53 -15.09 -3.42
C ALA A 120 -7.51 -13.86 -2.48
N ALA A 121 -8.01 -13.99 -1.25
CA ALA A 121 -7.95 -12.92 -0.25
C ALA A 121 -6.51 -12.58 0.13
N LYS A 122 -5.65 -13.59 0.33
CA LYS A 122 -4.22 -13.37 0.60
C LYS A 122 -3.51 -12.69 -0.57
N LYS A 123 -3.82 -13.09 -1.81
CA LYS A 123 -3.32 -12.44 -3.03
C LYS A 123 -3.74 -10.96 -3.08
N GLN A 124 -5.00 -10.68 -2.79
CA GLN A 124 -5.54 -9.32 -2.77
C GLN A 124 -4.83 -8.44 -1.73
N LEU A 125 -4.62 -8.94 -0.50
CA LEU A 125 -3.85 -8.22 0.53
C LEU A 125 -2.43 -7.90 0.05
N ASN A 126 -1.73 -8.89 -0.52
CA ASN A 126 -0.38 -8.69 -1.04
C ASN A 126 -0.36 -7.69 -2.22
N GLN A 127 -1.38 -7.70 -3.07
CA GLN A 127 -1.52 -6.74 -4.17
C GLN A 127 -1.73 -5.31 -3.64
N ARG A 128 -2.54 -5.13 -2.58
CA ARG A 128 -2.70 -3.82 -1.93
C ARG A 128 -1.38 -3.29 -1.40
N THR A 129 -0.67 -4.08 -0.60
CA THR A 129 0.64 -3.66 -0.07
C THR A 129 1.63 -3.28 -1.16
N ARG A 130 1.65 -4.00 -2.29
CA ARG A 130 2.50 -3.64 -3.44
C ARG A 130 2.05 -2.34 -4.11
N ASN A 131 0.75 -2.13 -4.26
CA ASN A 131 0.20 -0.91 -4.84
C ASN A 131 0.48 0.30 -3.95
N ASP A 132 0.36 0.16 -2.62
CA ASP A 132 0.66 1.22 -1.65
C ASP A 132 2.15 1.59 -1.66
N PHE A 133 3.02 0.58 -1.78
CA PHE A 133 4.45 0.81 -1.97
C PHE A 133 4.74 1.54 -3.28
N MET A 134 4.16 1.09 -4.40
CA MET A 134 4.36 1.71 -5.72
C MET A 134 3.77 3.11 -5.81
N SER A 135 2.65 3.40 -5.15
CA SER A 135 2.06 4.74 -5.12
C SER A 135 2.88 5.73 -4.29
N THR A 136 3.55 5.25 -3.25
CA THR A 136 4.35 6.10 -2.35
C THR A 136 5.79 6.28 -2.83
N VAL A 137 6.42 5.20 -3.28
CA VAL A 137 7.83 5.18 -3.66
C VAL A 137 8.02 5.47 -5.15
N GLY A 138 7.03 5.13 -5.98
CA GLY A 138 7.12 5.29 -7.43
C GLY A 138 8.18 4.39 -8.07
N SER A 139 8.66 4.78 -9.24
CA SER A 139 9.70 4.07 -9.99
C SER A 139 11.14 4.42 -9.53
N SER A 140 11.30 5.50 -8.76
CA SER A 140 12.61 5.94 -8.24
C SER A 140 12.54 6.09 -6.73
N ALA A 141 13.17 5.15 -6.03
CA ALA A 141 13.26 5.21 -4.58
C ALA A 141 14.24 6.31 -4.14
N SER A 142 13.75 7.26 -3.36
CA SER A 142 14.54 8.28 -2.69
C SER A 142 14.47 8.05 -1.18
N LEU A 143 15.43 8.59 -0.42
CA LEU A 143 15.40 8.51 1.04
C LEU A 143 14.09 9.09 1.60
N THR A 144 13.60 10.20 1.02
CA THR A 144 12.34 10.83 1.39
C THR A 144 11.13 9.95 1.08
N SER A 145 11.04 9.38 -0.13
CA SER A 145 9.89 8.54 -0.50
C SER A 145 9.84 7.24 0.30
N LEU A 146 10.99 6.66 0.63
CA LEU A 146 11.09 5.53 1.55
C LEU A 146 10.72 5.92 2.98
N ALA A 147 11.13 7.09 3.46
CA ALA A 147 10.76 7.57 4.80
C ALA A 147 9.24 7.80 4.91
N ASN A 148 8.63 8.38 3.88
CA ASN A 148 7.18 8.56 3.80
C ASN A 148 6.44 7.21 3.78
N TYR A 149 6.92 6.24 3.02
CA TYR A 149 6.35 4.89 3.02
C TYR A 149 6.44 4.23 4.42
N ASN A 150 7.57 4.35 5.11
CA ASN A 150 7.71 3.83 6.47
C ASN A 150 6.80 4.54 7.47
N GLN A 151 6.56 5.85 7.32
CA GLN A 151 5.57 6.57 8.12
C GLN A 151 4.14 6.04 7.89
N LEU A 152 3.76 5.82 6.63
CA LEU A 152 2.48 5.20 6.30
C LEU A 152 2.37 3.80 6.91
N MET A 153 3.41 2.97 6.80
CA MET A 153 3.43 1.65 7.44
C MET A 153 3.21 1.69 8.95
N ILE A 154 3.74 2.69 9.66
CA ILE A 154 3.53 2.86 11.11
C ILE A 154 2.06 3.20 11.39
N SER A 155 1.50 4.18 10.66
CA SER A 155 0.09 4.56 10.77
C SER A 155 -0.86 3.40 10.47
N ASP A 156 -0.58 2.68 9.38
CA ASP A 156 -1.31 1.49 8.97
C ASP A 156 -1.22 0.41 10.04
N TYR A 157 -0.02 0.14 10.56
CA TYR A 157 0.16 -0.82 11.64
C TYR A 157 -0.74 -0.46 12.82
N ASP A 158 -0.71 0.78 13.27
CA ASP A 158 -1.45 1.25 14.45
C ASP A 158 -2.96 1.18 14.27
N SER A 159 -3.47 1.38 13.06
CA SER A 159 -4.89 1.30 12.74
C SER A 159 -5.42 -0.13 12.49
N MET A 160 -4.54 -1.09 12.17
CA MET A 160 -4.93 -2.47 11.90
C MET A 160 -5.27 -3.29 13.16
N SER A 161 -6.21 -4.22 13.01
CA SER A 161 -6.48 -5.27 14.00
C SER A 161 -5.32 -6.27 14.13
N VAL A 162 -5.26 -6.99 15.26
CA VAL A 162 -4.21 -7.99 15.51
C VAL A 162 -4.25 -9.13 14.49
N GLU A 163 -5.43 -9.56 14.07
CA GLU A 163 -5.61 -10.58 13.04
C GLU A 163 -5.11 -10.13 11.66
N GLU A 164 -5.35 -8.87 11.30
CA GLU A 164 -4.88 -8.35 10.03
C GLU A 164 -3.35 -8.24 10.00
N ARG A 165 -2.76 -7.80 11.10
CA ARG A 165 -1.30 -7.80 11.28
C ARG A 165 -0.72 -9.21 11.17
N GLU A 166 -1.35 -10.20 11.79
CA GLU A 166 -0.96 -11.61 11.71
C GLU A 166 -0.94 -12.10 10.26
N VAL A 167 -2.01 -11.86 9.51
CA VAL A 167 -2.10 -12.26 8.10
C VAL A 167 -1.02 -11.58 7.27
N ARG A 168 -0.67 -10.32 7.54
CA ARG A 168 0.40 -9.61 6.83
C ARG A 168 1.80 -10.00 7.31
N GLY A 169 1.92 -10.75 8.41
CA GLY A 169 3.21 -11.03 9.07
C GLY A 169 3.83 -9.81 9.73
N TRP A 170 3.02 -8.80 10.05
CA TRP A 170 3.46 -7.55 10.66
C TRP A 170 3.56 -7.71 12.17
N THR A 171 4.77 -7.53 12.69
CA THR A 171 5.07 -7.65 14.12
C THR A 171 5.39 -6.28 14.71
N ALA A 172 5.47 -6.20 16.04
CA ALA A 172 5.99 -5.00 16.70
C ALA A 172 7.41 -4.64 16.22
N GLN A 173 8.20 -5.65 15.82
CA GLN A 173 9.51 -5.44 15.20
C GLN A 173 9.41 -4.81 13.80
N THR A 174 8.39 -5.15 13.01
CA THR A 174 8.14 -4.49 11.72
C THR A 174 7.88 -3.00 11.92
N ARG A 175 7.03 -2.64 12.90
CA ARG A 175 6.73 -1.25 13.25
C ARG A 175 7.97 -0.51 13.78
N SER A 176 8.74 -1.13 14.69
CA SER A 176 9.92 -0.49 15.28
C SER A 176 11.03 -0.25 14.26
N GLN A 177 11.23 -1.18 13.32
CA GLN A 177 12.20 -1.00 12.23
C GLN A 177 11.78 0.13 11.28
N ALA A 178 10.48 0.24 10.98
CA ALA A 178 9.97 1.37 10.20
C ALA A 178 10.24 2.70 10.93
N ALA A 179 9.98 2.77 12.23
CA ALA A 179 10.25 3.97 13.03
C ALA A 179 11.75 4.32 13.10
N ALA A 180 12.62 3.31 13.27
CA ALA A 180 14.07 3.50 13.27
C ALA A 180 14.57 4.02 11.92
N PHE A 181 14.01 3.52 10.81
CA PHE A 181 14.34 4.00 9.47
C PHE A 181 13.98 5.46 9.29
N VAL A 182 12.77 5.87 9.68
CA VAL A 182 12.33 7.27 9.60
C VAL A 182 13.25 8.19 10.42
N ALA A 183 13.58 7.80 11.66
CA ALA A 183 14.48 8.58 12.51
C ALA A 183 15.86 8.73 11.87
N THR A 184 16.40 7.65 11.30
CA THR A 184 17.70 7.66 10.60
C THR A 184 17.66 8.54 9.35
N ALA A 185 16.61 8.43 8.54
CA ALA A 185 16.43 9.24 7.35
C ALA A 185 16.39 10.74 7.68
N SER A 186 15.67 11.11 8.74
CA SER A 186 15.56 12.49 9.22
C SER A 186 16.91 13.05 9.67
N ASN A 187 17.67 12.27 10.45
CA ASN A 187 19.00 12.66 10.92
C ASN A 187 20.00 12.85 9.77
N THR A 188 19.97 11.97 8.76
CA THR A 188 20.82 12.10 7.57
C THR A 188 20.53 13.39 6.82
N SER A 189 19.25 13.73 6.63
CA SER A 189 18.87 14.99 5.98
C SER A 189 19.36 16.21 6.77
N THR A 190 19.23 16.24 8.09
CA THR A 190 19.73 17.36 8.90
C THR A 190 21.25 17.49 8.83
N SER A 191 21.99 16.38 8.96
CA SER A 191 23.46 16.41 8.90
C SER A 191 23.98 16.92 7.56
N SER A 192 23.33 16.54 6.45
CA SER A 192 23.71 17.01 5.11
C SER A 192 23.49 18.53 4.91
N LEU A 193 22.49 19.11 5.57
CA LEU A 193 22.23 20.55 5.52
C LEU A 193 23.27 21.33 6.33
N PHE A 194 23.62 20.84 7.53
CA PHE A 194 24.67 21.47 8.34
C PHE A 194 26.02 21.44 7.63
N ASP A 195 26.39 20.33 7.00
CA ASP A 195 27.64 20.22 6.24
C ASP A 195 27.69 21.21 5.06
N LEU A 196 26.58 21.37 4.33
CA LEU A 196 26.48 22.35 3.24
C LEU A 196 26.59 23.81 3.72
N LEU A 197 26.00 24.14 4.87
CA LEU A 197 26.08 25.48 5.47
C LEU A 197 27.51 25.80 5.94
N ASN A 198 28.23 24.80 6.44
CA ASN A 198 29.58 24.96 6.96
C ASN A 198 30.67 25.00 5.86
N GLN A 199 30.31 24.76 4.60
CA GLN A 199 31.21 24.79 3.43
C GLN A 199 31.11 26.09 2.62
N GLN A 200 30.38 27.12 3.11
CA GLN A 200 30.25 28.42 2.43
C GLN A 200 31.09 29.56 3.05
N ASP A 201 32.00 29.27 3.98
CA ASP A 201 33.04 30.17 4.49
C ASP A 201 34.43 29.73 4.02
#